data_AF-A0A4Q4PX64-F1
#
_entry.id   AF-A0A4Q4PX64-F1
#
_cell.length_a   1.000
_cell.length_b   1.000
_cell.length_c   1.000
_cell.angle_alpha   90.00
_cell.angle_beta   90.00
_cell.angle_gamma   90.00
#
_symmetry.space_group_name_H-M   'P 1'
#
loop_
_entity.id
_entity.type
_entity.pdbx_description
1 polymer ?
#
loop_
_entity_poly.entity_id
_entity_poly.type
_entity_poly.pdbx_seq_one_letter_code
_entity_poly.pdbx_strand_id
1 'polypeptide(L)'
;MRVHVGVVQGGRCTAPLQNKYSQRVRNIARRNVCHISKEDFLSASKDALFAVVREQKSRRVFEAAGLVVINAQAVLDRLKVRLRTPPEPLLPGTPWQSKTPSNTHEYGAQSELVHNISIRSPVKALADFSQLIKGGELMLHRNALQASQIHKPVEQSAPISKRELQKRKQNRQGDTMGYRTAAAQEAAKASAGPQQSKKAPDQEPA
;
A
#
# COMPACT_ATOMS: atom_id res chain seq x y z
N MET A 1 39.37 10.94 46.99
CA MET A 1 38.79 11.29 45.67
C MET A 1 37.39 11.84 45.87
N ARG A 2 37.19 13.13 45.57
CA ARG A 2 35.90 13.83 45.74
C ARG A 2 35.14 13.71 44.43
N VAL A 3 34.18 12.78 44.34
CA VAL A 3 33.37 12.60 43.13
C VAL A 3 32.28 13.68 43.12
N HIS A 4 32.46 14.69 42.27
CA HIS A 4 31.41 15.65 41.98
C HIS A 4 30.29 14.94 41.22
N VAL A 5 29.21 14.61 41.92
CA VAL A 5 27.95 14.18 41.27
C VAL A 5 27.30 15.44 40.70
N GLY A 6 27.60 15.72 39.43
CA GLY A 6 26.95 16.79 38.68
C GLY A 6 25.44 16.58 38.66
N VAL A 7 24.69 17.61 39.02
CA VAL A 7 23.24 17.65 38.84
C VAL A 7 22.99 17.74 37.34
N VAL A 8 22.55 16.63 36.74
CA VAL A 8 22.06 16.63 35.36
C VAL A 8 20.80 17.49 35.34
N GLN A 9 20.85 18.67 34.72
CA GLN A 9 19.67 19.48 34.45
C GLN A 9 18.83 18.77 33.38
N GLY A 10 17.92 17.89 33.80
CA GLY A 10 16.82 17.42 32.97
C GLY A 10 15.72 18.47 32.86
N GLY A 11 15.01 18.46 31.72
CA GLY A 11 13.86 19.34 31.46
C GLY A 11 12.84 19.35 32.61
N ARG A 12 12.16 20.50 32.77
CA ARG A 12 11.31 20.84 33.94
C ARG A 12 10.31 19.75 34.37
N CYS A 13 9.90 18.85 33.47
CA CYS A 13 8.96 17.77 33.75
C CYS A 13 9.56 16.53 34.45
N THR A 14 10.87 16.24 34.29
CA THR A 14 11.50 15.02 34.83
C THR A 14 12.36 15.27 36.06
N ALA A 15 12.59 16.53 36.42
CA ALA A 15 13.39 16.93 37.57
C ALA A 15 12.99 16.26 38.91
N PRO A 16 11.69 16.06 39.24
CA PRO A 16 11.32 15.37 40.49
C PRO A 16 11.82 13.92 40.55
N LEU A 17 11.77 13.20 39.41
CA LEU A 17 12.24 11.82 39.30
C LEU A 17 13.76 11.74 39.39
N GLN A 18 14.46 12.58 38.63
CA GLN A 18 15.92 12.64 38.65
C GLN A 18 16.46 12.99 40.03
N ASN A 19 15.81 13.90 40.75
CA ASN A 19 16.19 14.26 42.12
C ASN A 19 16.03 13.09 43.10
N LYS A 20 14.91 12.35 43.02
CA LYS A 20 14.66 11.19 43.88
C LYS A 20 15.62 10.05 43.61
N TYR A 21 15.85 9.76 42.33
CA TYR A 21 16.84 8.76 41.93
C TYR A 21 18.26 9.15 42.40
N SER A 22 18.69 10.39 42.16
CA SER A 22 19.99 10.90 42.60
C SER A 22 20.15 10.88 44.13
N GLN A 23 19.06 11.06 44.88
CA GLN A 23 19.05 10.90 46.33
C GLN A 23 19.26 9.43 46.74
N ARG A 24 18.65 8.48 46.03
CA ARG A 24 18.80 7.04 46.27
C ARG A 24 20.22 6.57 46.00
N VAL A 25 20.81 6.97 44.86
CA VAL A 25 22.22 6.67 44.51
C VAL A 25 23.18 7.23 45.55
N ARG A 26 22.97 8.48 46.01
CA ARG A 26 23.79 9.07 47.09
C ARG A 26 23.69 8.30 48.41
N ASN A 27 22.50 7.77 48.75
CA ASN A 27 22.32 6.97 49.96
C ASN A 27 23.01 5.60 49.87
N ILE A 28 23.05 5.00 48.69
CA ILE A 28 23.77 3.74 48.43
C ILE A 28 25.29 3.98 48.55
N ALA A 29 25.80 5.03 47.90
CA ALA A 29 27.21 5.41 47.97
C ALA A 29 27.67 5.70 49.41
N ARG A 30 26.82 6.33 50.25
CA ARG A 30 27.10 6.57 51.68
C ARG A 30 27.24 5.30 52.53
N ARG A 31 26.75 4.16 52.04
CA ARG A 31 26.90 2.85 52.69
C ARG A 31 28.15 2.10 52.20
N ASN A 32 29.11 2.81 51.61
CA ASN A 32 30.34 2.28 50.99
C ASN A 32 30.11 1.30 49.84
N VAL A 33 28.93 1.36 49.19
CA VAL A 33 28.65 0.59 47.98
C VAL A 33 29.08 1.41 46.77
N CYS A 34 30.27 1.11 46.25
CA CYS A 34 30.88 1.83 45.11
C CYS A 34 30.41 1.31 43.74
N HIS A 35 29.66 0.21 43.71
CA HIS A 35 29.15 -0.42 42.50
C HIS A 35 27.65 -0.64 42.60
N ILE A 36 26.91 -0.22 41.57
CA ILE A 36 25.46 -0.45 41.47
C ILE A 36 25.27 -1.44 40.33
N SER A 37 24.79 -2.63 40.65
CA SER A 37 24.45 -3.64 39.65
C SER A 37 23.26 -3.19 38.80
N LYS A 38 23.02 -3.86 37.67
CA LYS A 38 21.85 -3.59 36.83
C LYS A 38 20.54 -3.80 37.59
N GLU A 39 20.47 -4.81 38.46
CA GLU A 39 19.28 -5.06 39.30
C GLU A 39 19.06 -3.93 40.30
N ASP A 40 20.11 -3.48 40.98
CA ASP A 40 20.03 -2.37 41.95
C ASP A 40 19.63 -1.06 41.28
N PHE A 41 20.11 -0.82 40.06
CA PHE A 41 19.71 0.32 39.24
C PHE A 41 18.21 0.30 38.94
N LEU A 42 17.67 -0.84 38.50
CA LEU A 42 16.26 -0.99 38.18
C LEU A 42 15.39 -0.86 39.44
N SER A 43 15.82 -1.45 40.56
CA SER A 43 15.12 -1.33 41.83
C SER A 43 15.10 0.12 42.34
N ALA A 44 16.25 0.81 42.31
CA ALA A 44 16.34 2.21 42.72
C ALA A 44 15.52 3.15 41.82
N SER A 45 15.47 2.87 40.51
CA SER A 45 14.68 3.63 39.54
C SER A 45 13.18 3.43 39.75
N LYS A 46 12.75 2.18 39.97
CA LYS A 46 11.36 1.82 40.31
C LYS A 46 10.93 2.51 41.60
N ASP A 47 11.73 2.43 42.66
CA ASP A 47 11.47 3.09 43.95
C ASP A 47 11.33 4.61 43.79
N ALA A 48 12.24 5.23 43.03
CA ALA A 48 12.21 6.67 42.78
C ALA A 48 10.95 7.09 42.01
N LEU A 49 10.54 6.29 41.02
CA LEU A 49 9.30 6.51 40.26
C LEU A 49 8.08 6.43 41.16
N PHE A 50 7.92 5.36 41.94
CA PHE A 50 6.80 5.24 42.88
C PHE A 50 6.80 6.33 43.95
N ALA A 51 7.96 6.76 44.42
CA ALA A 51 8.07 7.87 45.38
C ALA A 51 7.58 9.21 44.80
N VAL A 52 7.75 9.44 43.49
CA VAL A 52 7.26 10.63 42.79
C VAL A 52 5.78 10.50 42.43
N VAL A 53 5.38 9.34 41.92
CA VAL A 53 4.01 9.04 41.47
C VAL A 53 3.05 8.84 42.64
N ARG A 54 3.55 8.74 43.88
CA ARG A 54 2.83 8.53 45.14
C ARG A 54 1.33 8.87 45.03
N GLU A 55 0.52 7.87 45.37
CA GLU A 55 -0.94 7.84 45.26
C GLU A 55 -1.64 9.19 45.47
N GLN A 56 -1.31 9.93 46.54
CA GLN A 56 -1.90 11.26 46.82
C GLN A 56 -1.69 12.32 45.72
N LYS A 57 -0.54 12.32 45.02
CA LYS A 57 -0.29 13.25 43.91
C LYS A 57 -0.98 12.80 42.64
N SER A 58 -0.93 11.50 42.34
CA SER A 58 -1.64 10.95 41.18
C SER A 58 -3.14 11.21 41.29
N ARG A 59 -3.74 10.97 42.46
CA ARG A 59 -5.15 11.25 42.74
C ARG A 59 -5.50 12.72 42.47
N ARG A 60 -4.70 13.67 42.94
CA ARG A 60 -4.94 15.10 42.66
C ARG A 60 -4.82 15.47 41.18
N VAL A 61 -3.88 14.86 40.45
CA VAL A 61 -3.72 15.08 39.01
C VAL A 61 -4.90 14.51 38.24
N PHE A 62 -5.34 13.30 38.59
CA PHE A 62 -6.53 12.70 38.02
C PHE A 62 -7.80 13.48 38.43
N GLU A 63 -7.89 14.05 39.65
CA GLU A 63 -9.02 14.88 40.11
C GLU A 63 -9.07 16.18 39.29
N ALA A 64 -7.92 16.84 39.12
CA ALA A 64 -7.80 18.03 38.29
C ALA A 64 -8.11 17.77 36.81
N ALA A 65 -7.82 16.56 36.31
CA ALA A 65 -8.18 16.12 34.96
C ALA A 65 -9.64 15.64 34.84
N GLY A 66 -10.41 15.60 35.94
CA GLY A 66 -11.76 15.03 35.97
C GLY A 66 -11.81 13.50 35.81
N LEU A 67 -10.67 12.83 35.95
CA LEU A 67 -10.46 11.40 35.75
C LEU A 67 -10.47 10.58 37.06
N VAL A 68 -10.40 11.20 38.25
CA VAL A 68 -10.71 10.46 39.48
C VAL A 68 -12.19 10.27 39.58
N VAL A 69 -12.59 9.04 39.33
CA VAL A 69 -13.84 8.52 39.84
C VAL A 69 -13.67 8.33 41.35
N ILE A 70 -14.11 9.32 42.13
CA ILE A 70 -14.06 9.33 43.61
C ILE A 70 -14.78 8.10 44.21
N ASN A 71 -15.62 7.43 43.42
CA ASN A 71 -16.32 6.23 43.83
C ASN A 71 -16.51 5.28 42.63
N ALA A 72 -15.61 4.29 42.51
CA ALA A 72 -15.69 3.27 41.46
C ALA A 72 -17.06 2.59 41.43
N GLN A 73 -17.68 2.38 42.61
CA GLN A 73 -19.01 1.80 42.73
C GLN A 73 -20.08 2.70 42.13
N ALA A 74 -20.03 4.02 42.36
CA ALA A 74 -20.98 4.95 41.75
C ALA A 74 -20.88 4.99 40.21
N VAL A 75 -19.70 4.74 39.64
CA VAL A 75 -19.54 4.60 38.19
C VAL A 75 -20.07 3.27 37.71
N LEU A 76 -19.84 2.17 38.43
CA LEU A 76 -20.43 0.87 38.10
C LEU A 76 -21.95 0.90 38.18
N ASP A 77 -22.52 1.56 39.19
CA ASP A 77 -23.97 1.70 39.37
C ASP A 77 -24.60 2.63 38.30
N ARG A 78 -23.83 3.61 37.79
CA ARG A 78 -24.21 4.46 36.64
C ARG A 78 -24.00 3.76 35.29
N LEU A 79 -23.02 2.86 35.19
CA LEU A 79 -22.85 1.96 34.06
C LEU A 79 -23.97 0.93 34.13
N LYS A 80 -25.14 1.27 33.58
CA LYS A 80 -26.11 0.27 33.16
C LYS A 80 -25.50 -0.52 32.01
N VAL A 81 -24.64 -1.49 32.32
CA VAL A 81 -24.12 -2.46 31.38
C VAL A 81 -25.30 -3.32 30.95
N ARG A 82 -26.01 -2.86 29.92
CA ARG A 82 -26.84 -3.77 29.14
C ARG A 82 -25.86 -4.69 28.43
N LEU A 83 -25.65 -5.87 29.00
CA LEU A 83 -25.14 -7.03 28.27
C LEU A 83 -26.15 -7.32 27.16
N ARG A 84 -26.12 -6.53 26.09
CA ARG A 84 -26.60 -7.02 24.81
C ARG A 84 -25.60 -8.09 24.46
N THR A 85 -25.99 -9.35 24.56
CA THR A 85 -25.44 -10.39 23.71
C THR A 85 -25.51 -9.81 22.30
N PRO A 86 -24.37 -9.47 21.67
CA PRO A 86 -24.38 -9.14 20.27
C PRO A 86 -25.09 -10.33 19.61
N PRO A 87 -26.10 -10.12 18.74
CA PRO A 87 -26.60 -11.20 17.91
C PRO A 87 -25.39 -11.93 17.37
N GLU A 88 -25.40 -13.26 17.50
CA GLU A 88 -24.33 -14.15 17.05
C GLU A 88 -23.82 -13.60 15.72
N PRO A 89 -22.50 -13.39 15.55
CA PRO A 89 -21.99 -12.90 14.29
C PRO A 89 -22.54 -13.85 13.24
N LEU A 90 -23.46 -13.36 12.41
CA LEU A 90 -23.69 -13.90 11.08
C LEU A 90 -22.31 -13.82 10.46
N LEU A 91 -21.55 -14.90 10.59
CA LEU A 91 -20.36 -15.13 9.83
C LEU A 91 -20.86 -14.99 8.39
N PRO A 92 -20.49 -13.93 7.65
CA PRO A 92 -20.62 -14.07 6.21
C PRO A 92 -19.86 -15.34 5.88
N GLY A 93 -20.49 -16.26 5.14
CA GLY A 93 -19.83 -17.49 4.67
C GLY A 93 -18.52 -17.20 3.91
N THR A 94 -18.27 -15.93 3.60
CA THR A 94 -17.05 -15.40 3.01
C THR A 94 -16.28 -14.55 4.05
N PRO A 95 -15.05 -14.96 4.43
CA PRO A 95 -14.13 -14.12 5.20
C PRO A 95 -13.94 -12.76 4.53
N TRP A 96 -13.83 -11.69 5.32
CA TRP A 96 -13.50 -10.36 4.79
C TRP A 96 -12.22 -10.44 3.94
N GLN A 97 -12.32 -10.07 2.67
CA GLN A 97 -11.18 -9.91 1.77
C GLN A 97 -11.07 -8.45 1.36
N SER A 98 -9.90 -7.84 1.58
CA SER A 98 -9.58 -6.46 1.17
C SER A 98 -9.37 -6.31 -0.35
N LYS A 99 -9.97 -7.21 -1.14
CA LYS A 99 -9.83 -7.21 -2.59
C LYS A 99 -10.77 -6.15 -3.18
N THR A 100 -10.28 -5.40 -4.14
CA THR A 100 -11.09 -4.47 -4.94
C THR A 100 -12.24 -5.25 -5.59
N PRO A 101 -13.51 -4.87 -5.35
CA PRO A 101 -14.65 -5.55 -5.93
C PRO A 101 -14.65 -5.32 -7.45
N SER A 102 -14.82 -6.39 -8.21
CA SER A 102 -14.79 -6.32 -9.68
C SER A 102 -16.18 -6.06 -10.29
N ASN A 103 -17.24 -6.22 -9.49
CA ASN A 103 -18.62 -6.06 -9.92
C ASN A 103 -19.46 -5.46 -8.78
N THR A 104 -20.63 -4.93 -9.14
CA THR A 104 -21.53 -4.27 -8.19
C THR A 104 -22.04 -5.21 -7.09
N HIS A 105 -22.18 -6.50 -7.38
CA HIS A 105 -22.64 -7.50 -6.41
C HIS A 105 -21.60 -7.74 -5.28
N GLU A 106 -20.32 -7.89 -5.64
CA GLU A 106 -19.21 -7.99 -4.68
C GLU A 106 -19.08 -6.71 -3.84
N TYR A 107 -19.23 -5.54 -4.47
CA TYR A 107 -19.21 -4.26 -3.77
C TYR A 107 -20.36 -4.15 -2.76
N GLY A 108 -21.58 -4.54 -3.16
CA GLY A 108 -22.75 -4.58 -2.29
C GLY A 108 -22.52 -5.45 -1.05
N ALA A 109 -22.06 -6.69 -1.25
CA ALA A 109 -21.76 -7.61 -0.16
C ALA A 109 -20.69 -7.08 0.82
N GLN A 110 -19.60 -6.48 0.30
CA GLN A 110 -18.58 -5.85 1.16
C GLN A 110 -19.13 -4.63 1.90
N SER A 111 -19.93 -3.79 1.23
CA SER A 111 -20.49 -2.58 1.81
C SER A 111 -21.49 -2.87 2.94
N GLU A 112 -22.29 -3.93 2.80
CA GLU A 112 -23.23 -4.39 3.82
C GLU A 112 -22.50 -4.86 5.08
N LEU A 113 -21.37 -5.55 4.92
CA LEU A 113 -20.52 -5.94 6.04
C LEU A 113 -19.96 -4.72 6.80
N VAL A 114 -19.42 -3.74 6.08
CA VAL A 114 -18.90 -2.51 6.70
C VAL A 114 -20.03 -1.71 7.36
N HIS A 115 -21.20 -1.64 6.73
CA HIS A 115 -22.38 -0.98 7.27
C HIS A 115 -22.83 -1.62 8.59
N ASN A 116 -22.92 -2.95 8.64
CA ASN A 116 -23.34 -3.69 9.84
C ASN A 116 -22.34 -3.55 11.00
N ILE A 117 -21.05 -3.42 10.70
CA ILE A 117 -20.02 -3.10 11.70
C ILE A 117 -20.16 -1.64 12.16
N SER A 118 -20.41 -0.71 11.23
CA SER A 118 -20.55 0.72 11.50
C SER A 118 -21.76 1.05 12.38
N ILE A 119 -22.92 0.40 12.17
CA ILE A 119 -24.11 0.57 13.03
C ILE A 119 -23.83 0.21 14.49
N ARG A 120 -22.88 -0.70 14.74
CA ARG A 120 -22.49 -1.12 16.10
C ARG A 120 -21.54 -0.12 16.77
N SER A 121 -21.04 0.89 16.05
CA SER A 121 -20.16 1.93 16.56
C SER A 121 -20.96 3.17 17.01
N PRO A 122 -20.60 3.87 18.11
CA PRO A 122 -21.34 5.06 18.60
C PRO A 122 -21.33 6.29 17.68
N VAL A 123 -20.77 6.19 16.47
CA VAL A 123 -20.43 7.34 15.61
C VAL A 123 -21.60 7.70 14.69
N LYS A 124 -21.95 8.99 14.62
CA LYS A 124 -23.09 9.56 13.88
C LYS A 124 -22.95 9.58 12.34
N ALA A 125 -21.96 8.91 11.76
CA ALA A 125 -21.60 9.03 10.33
C ALA A 125 -22.38 8.09 9.38
N LEU A 126 -23.44 7.43 9.85
CA LEU A 126 -24.16 6.40 9.08
C LEU A 126 -24.84 6.94 7.81
N ALA A 127 -25.36 8.16 7.84
CA ALA A 127 -26.04 8.77 6.69
C ALA A 127 -25.05 9.03 5.54
N ASP A 128 -23.89 9.61 5.82
CA ASP A 128 -22.84 9.88 4.84
C ASP A 128 -22.28 8.58 4.24
N PHE A 129 -22.20 7.53 5.05
CA PHE A 129 -21.77 6.21 4.59
C PHE A 129 -22.75 5.60 3.57
N SER A 130 -24.05 5.75 3.75
CA SER A 130 -25.05 5.26 2.78
C SER A 130 -24.94 5.95 1.41
N GLN A 131 -24.59 7.24 1.38
CA GLN A 131 -24.35 7.97 0.13
C GLN A 131 -23.07 7.49 -0.55
N LEU A 132 -22.04 7.18 0.23
CA LEU A 132 -20.79 6.62 -0.27
C LEU A 132 -21.01 5.26 -0.96
N ILE A 133 -21.82 4.38 -0.37
CA ILE A 133 -22.19 3.09 -0.97
C ILE A 133 -22.86 3.30 -2.33
N LYS A 134 -23.91 4.13 -2.39
CA LYS A 134 -24.61 4.41 -3.65
C LYS A 134 -23.70 5.02 -4.72
N GLY A 135 -22.79 5.91 -4.32
CA GLY A 135 -21.79 6.48 -5.22
C GLY A 135 -20.85 5.43 -5.81
N GLY A 136 -20.38 4.49 -4.98
CA GLY A 136 -19.54 3.37 -5.42
C GLY A 136 -20.25 2.44 -6.39
N GLU A 137 -21.51 2.07 -6.12
CA GLU A 137 -22.33 1.23 -7.01
C GLU A 137 -22.49 1.88 -8.41
N LEU A 138 -22.79 3.19 -8.44
CA LEU A 138 -22.90 3.95 -9.69
C LEU A 138 -21.58 4.01 -10.45
N MET A 139 -20.45 4.17 -9.77
CA MET A 139 -19.13 4.15 -10.40
C MET A 139 -18.78 2.78 -11.00
N LEU A 140 -19.05 1.69 -10.29
CA LEU A 140 -18.83 0.33 -10.79
C LEU A 140 -19.67 0.04 -12.03
N HIS A 141 -20.94 0.44 -12.03
CA HIS A 141 -21.80 0.29 -13.21
C HIS A 141 -21.25 1.07 -14.41
N ARG A 142 -20.85 2.33 -14.21
CA ARG A 142 -20.24 3.15 -15.27
C ARG A 142 -18.93 2.55 -15.78
N ASN A 143 -18.07 2.08 -14.90
CA ASN A 143 -16.80 1.43 -15.27
C ASN A 143 -17.04 0.16 -16.10
N ALA A 144 -18.04 -0.66 -15.74
CA ALA A 144 -18.40 -1.85 -16.52
C ALA A 144 -18.89 -1.48 -17.93
N LEU A 145 -19.73 -0.44 -18.05
CA LEU A 145 -20.16 0.07 -19.35
C LEU A 145 -18.99 0.61 -20.17
N GLN A 146 -18.11 1.41 -19.56
CA GLN A 146 -16.93 1.94 -20.23
C GLN A 146 -15.98 0.83 -20.68
N ALA A 147 -15.73 -0.18 -19.84
CA ALA A 147 -14.93 -1.35 -20.21
C ALA A 147 -15.52 -2.07 -21.43
N SER A 148 -16.85 -2.25 -21.47
CA SER A 148 -17.54 -2.84 -22.62
C SER A 148 -17.44 -1.98 -23.89
N GLN A 149 -17.49 -0.65 -23.74
CA GLN A 149 -17.36 0.29 -24.85
C GLN A 149 -15.93 0.39 -25.36
N ILE A 150 -14.92 0.15 -24.52
CA ILE A 150 -13.50 0.11 -24.91
C ILE A 150 -13.17 -1.21 -25.63
N HIS A 151 -13.73 -2.33 -25.17
CA HIS A 151 -13.48 -3.63 -25.79
C HIS A 151 -14.03 -3.75 -27.22
N LYS A 152 -15.25 -3.25 -27.47
CA LYS A 152 -15.90 -3.29 -28.80
C LYS A 152 -15.04 -2.74 -29.95
N PRO A 153 -14.50 -1.50 -29.89
CA PRO A 153 -13.67 -0.93 -30.95
C PRO A 153 -12.30 -1.59 -31.03
N VAL A 154 -11.74 -2.07 -29.91
CA VAL A 154 -10.47 -2.80 -29.91
C VAL A 154 -10.61 -4.14 -30.64
N GLU A 155 -11.71 -4.87 -30.41
CA GLU A 155 -12.01 -6.11 -31.12
C GLU A 155 -12.28 -5.90 -32.61
N GLN A 156 -12.98 -4.81 -32.97
CA GLN A 156 -13.26 -4.47 -34.37
C GLN A 156 -12.00 -4.02 -35.15
N SER A 157 -11.06 -3.34 -34.49
CA SER A 157 -9.84 -2.82 -35.12
C SER A 157 -8.71 -3.85 -35.19
N ALA A 158 -8.70 -4.86 -34.30
CA ALA A 158 -7.72 -5.94 -34.29
C ALA A 158 -7.57 -6.71 -35.63
N PRO A 159 -8.64 -7.17 -36.31
CA PRO A 159 -8.52 -7.85 -37.60
C PRO A 159 -8.07 -6.91 -38.72
N ILE A 160 -8.49 -5.65 -38.69
CA ILE A 160 -8.12 -4.64 -39.69
C ILE A 160 -6.62 -4.33 -39.60
N SER A 161 -6.12 -4.09 -38.38
CA SER A 161 -4.70 -3.87 -38.12
C SER A 161 -3.83 -5.07 -38.54
N LYS A 162 -4.27 -6.30 -38.25
CA LYS A 162 -3.58 -7.53 -38.70
C LYS A 162 -3.50 -7.64 -40.23
N ARG A 163 -4.59 -7.33 -40.94
CA ARG A 163 -4.64 -7.33 -42.41
C ARG A 163 -3.70 -6.28 -43.00
N GLU A 164 -3.70 -5.07 -42.44
CA GLU A 164 -2.80 -4.00 -42.86
C GLU A 164 -1.32 -4.35 -42.63
N LEU A 165 -1.00 -5.01 -41.51
CA LEU A 165 0.35 -5.51 -41.24
C LEU A 165 0.79 -6.60 -42.23
N GLN A 166 -0.10 -7.52 -42.61
CA GLN A 166 0.18 -8.54 -43.62
C GLN A 166 0.43 -7.90 -45.00
N LYS A 167 -0.43 -6.96 -45.43
CA LYS A 167 -0.22 -6.21 -46.68
C LYS A 167 1.11 -5.47 -46.69
N ARG A 168 1.48 -4.79 -45.60
CA ARG A 168 2.76 -4.09 -45.49
C ARG A 168 3.97 -5.03 -45.57
N LYS A 169 3.89 -6.23 -44.97
CA LYS A 169 4.93 -7.26 -45.09
C LYS A 169 5.07 -7.75 -46.53
N GLN A 170 3.94 -8.01 -47.19
CA GLN A 170 3.92 -8.49 -48.57
C GLN A 170 4.47 -7.46 -49.56
N ASN A 171 4.09 -6.18 -49.43
CA ASN A 171 4.63 -5.10 -50.26
C ASN A 171 6.14 -4.91 -50.06
N ARG A 172 6.66 -5.00 -48.82
CA ARG A 172 8.11 -4.93 -48.56
C ARG A 172 8.91 -6.06 -49.24
N GLN A 173 8.35 -7.27 -49.27
CA GLN A 173 8.97 -8.41 -49.95
C GLN A 173 8.88 -8.29 -51.48
N GLY A 174 7.76 -7.76 -51.99
CA GLY A 174 7.58 -7.46 -53.41
C GLY A 174 8.57 -6.42 -53.94
N ASP A 175 8.77 -5.32 -53.21
CA ASP A 175 9.78 -4.31 -53.55
C ASP A 175 11.19 -4.91 -53.54
N THR A 176 11.54 -5.66 -52.49
CA THR A 176 12.88 -6.28 -52.36
C THR A 176 13.17 -7.27 -53.50
N MET A 177 12.16 -8.00 -53.98
CA MET A 177 12.27 -8.87 -55.15
C MET A 177 12.44 -8.08 -56.44
N GLY A 178 11.66 -7.00 -56.65
CA GLY A 178 11.73 -6.15 -57.84
C GLY A 178 13.09 -5.47 -58.03
N TYR A 179 13.70 -4.98 -56.95
CA TYR A 179 15.05 -4.40 -57.02
C TYR A 179 16.13 -5.45 -57.34
N ARG A 180 16.01 -6.68 -56.82
CA ARG A 180 16.97 -7.77 -57.11
C ARG A 180 16.84 -8.29 -58.55
N THR A 181 15.64 -8.42 -59.09
CA THR A 181 15.45 -8.87 -60.48
C THR A 181 15.85 -7.81 -61.48
N ALA A 182 15.58 -6.52 -61.23
CA ALA A 182 16.06 -5.44 -62.08
C ALA A 182 17.60 -5.36 -62.09
N ALA A 183 18.24 -5.45 -60.93
CA ALA A 183 19.70 -5.47 -60.83
C ALA A 183 20.33 -6.72 -61.50
N ALA A 184 19.68 -7.89 -61.40
CA ALA A 184 20.15 -9.10 -62.06
C ALA A 184 19.98 -9.06 -63.59
N GLN A 185 18.92 -8.41 -64.09
CA GLN A 185 18.70 -8.21 -65.52
C GLN A 185 19.66 -7.18 -66.13
N GLU A 186 20.03 -6.12 -65.39
CA GLU A 186 21.10 -5.20 -65.79
C GLU A 186 22.47 -5.89 -65.83
N ALA A 187 22.79 -6.70 -64.82
CA ALA A 187 24.02 -7.48 -64.80
C ALA A 187 24.11 -8.51 -65.95
N ALA A 188 22.97 -9.12 -66.33
CA ALA A 188 22.92 -10.05 -67.46
C ALA A 188 23.10 -9.34 -68.81
N LYS A 189 22.50 -8.17 -69.00
CA LYS A 189 22.63 -7.37 -70.24
C LYS A 189 24.04 -6.81 -70.43
N ALA A 190 24.79 -6.55 -69.37
CA ALA A 190 26.19 -6.14 -69.45
C ALA A 190 27.15 -7.24 -69.95
N SER A 191 26.72 -8.51 -70.01
CA SER A 191 27.58 -9.65 -70.38
C SER A 191 27.43 -10.14 -71.83
N ALA A 192 26.47 -9.64 -72.60
CA ALA A 192 26.21 -10.09 -73.98
C ALA A 192 26.78 -9.08 -75.01
N GLY A 193 27.99 -9.33 -75.51
CA GLY A 193 28.61 -8.57 -76.62
C GLY A 193 28.23 -9.09 -78.03
N PRO A 194 28.45 -8.33 -79.11
CA PRO A 194 27.88 -8.60 -80.43
C PRO A 194 28.71 -9.57 -81.29
N GLN A 195 28.03 -10.48 -82.01
CA GLN A 195 28.60 -11.41 -83.01
C GLN A 195 27.95 -11.22 -84.38
N GLN A 196 28.78 -11.26 -85.45
CA GLN A 196 28.59 -11.88 -86.79
C GLN A 196 29.41 -11.14 -87.86
N SER A 197 29.89 -11.70 -88.98
CA SER A 197 30.32 -13.04 -89.43
C SER A 197 30.90 -12.84 -90.86
N LYS A 198 31.96 -13.54 -91.26
CA LYS A 198 32.66 -13.39 -92.57
C LYS A 198 32.12 -14.37 -93.62
N LYS A 199 32.03 -13.97 -94.90
CA LYS A 199 31.72 -14.82 -96.06
C LYS A 199 32.84 -14.71 -97.12
N ALA A 200 33.30 -15.83 -97.66
CA ALA A 200 34.32 -15.93 -98.72
C ALA A 200 33.94 -17.07 -99.71
N PRO A 201 34.54 -17.11 -100.92
CA PRO A 201 33.86 -17.51 -102.16
C PRO A 201 34.32 -18.85 -102.76
N ASP A 202 33.55 -19.35 -103.73
CA ASP A 202 33.83 -20.57 -104.52
C ASP A 202 34.41 -20.25 -105.91
N GLN A 203 35.17 -21.21 -106.45
CA GLN A 203 35.78 -21.24 -107.79
C GLN A 203 35.56 -22.63 -108.40
N GLU A 204 35.14 -22.73 -109.67
CA GLU A 204 35.51 -23.80 -110.65
C GLU A 204 34.78 -23.58 -112.00
N PRO A 205 35.14 -24.25 -113.13
CA PRO A 205 35.95 -25.48 -113.30
C PRO A 205 37.24 -25.30 -114.16
N ALA A 206 38.18 -26.26 -114.27
CA ALA A 206 38.14 -27.73 -114.17
C ALA A 206 39.44 -28.33 -113.58
#